data_AF-A0A0L7KDV2-F1
#
_entry.id   AF-A0A0L7KDV2-F1
#
_cell.length_a   1.000
_cell.length_b   1.000
_cell.length_c   1.000
_cell.angle_alpha   90.00
_cell.angle_beta   90.00
_cell.angle_gamma   90.00
#
_symmetry.space_group_name_H-M   'P 1'
#
loop_
_entity.id
_entity.type
_entity.pdbx_description
1 polymer ?
#
loop_
_entity_poly.entity_id
_entity_poly.type
_entity_poly.pdbx_seq_one_letter_code
_entity_poly.pdbx_strand_id
1 'polypeptide(L)' 'MQRACEMVVSLLRTDSMTQKCPFHVLNVQILELLQKEGLIRGFSIKGTKIDILLKHYKGAPVIRNIRVVSRT' A
#
# COMPACT_ATOMS: atom_id res chain seq x y z
N MET A 1 -0.23 -16.15 -1.48
CA MET A 1 -1.27 -15.09 -1.57
C MET A 1 -1.54 -14.36 -0.25
N GLN A 2 -1.52 -15.03 0.91
CA GLN A 2 -1.83 -14.44 2.23
C GLN A 2 -1.10 -13.12 2.55
N ARG A 3 0.17 -12.97 2.10
CA ARG A 3 1.01 -11.78 2.35
C ARG A 3 0.63 -10.52 1.55
N ALA A 4 0.01 -10.66 0.38
CA ALA A 4 -0.51 -9.52 -0.37
C ALA A 4 -1.75 -8.94 0.32
N CYS A 5 -2.57 -9.82 0.93
CA CYS A 5 -3.71 -9.43 1.75
C CYS A 5 -3.26 -8.64 2.99
N GLU A 6 -2.13 -9.01 3.62
CA GLU A 6 -1.57 -8.28 4.77
C GLU A 6 -1.16 -6.84 4.41
N MET A 7 -0.57 -6.63 3.23
CA MET A 7 -0.27 -5.28 2.71
C MET A 7 -1.55 -4.49 2.43
N VAL A 8 -2.55 -5.12 1.81
CA VAL A 8 -3.87 -4.51 1.56
C VAL A 8 -4.51 -4.04 2.87
N VAL A 9 -4.44 -4.84 3.92
CA VAL A 9 -4.97 -4.49 5.25
C VAL A 9 -4.17 -3.37 5.90
N SER A 10 -2.85 -3.30 5.70
CA SER A 10 -2.04 -2.22 6.27
C SER A 10 -2.29 -0.87 5.61
N LEU A 11 -2.59 -0.85 4.30
CA LEU A 11 -2.95 0.36 3.54
C LEU A 11 -4.28 0.99 3.99
N LEU A 12 -5.14 0.26 4.72
CA LEU A 12 -6.46 0.72 5.15
C LEU A 12 -6.47 1.42 6.52
N ARG A 13 -5.34 1.50 7.22
CA ARG A 13 -5.26 2.23 8.50
C ARG A 13 -5.11 3.72 8.23
N THR A 14 -6.24 4.40 8.28
CA THR A 14 -6.52 5.75 7.75
C THR A 14 -5.77 6.91 8.40
N ASP A 15 -5.25 6.69 9.61
CA ASP A 15 -4.78 7.80 10.46
C ASP A 15 -3.27 8.06 10.26
N SER A 16 -2.57 7.12 9.63
CA SER A 16 -1.12 7.22 9.42
C SER A 16 -0.79 7.76 8.04
N MET A 17 0.14 8.70 7.97
CA MET A 17 0.72 9.17 6.70
C MET A 17 1.68 8.15 6.09
N THR A 18 2.18 7.21 6.88
CA THR A 18 3.13 6.18 6.44
C THR A 18 2.69 4.78 6.83
N GLN A 19 3.06 3.81 6.01
CA GLN A 19 2.82 2.40 6.28
C GLN A 19 4.05 1.57 5.96
N LYS A 20 4.08 0.35 6.51
CA LYS A 20 5.14 -0.61 6.25
C LYS A 20 4.55 -1.95 5.85
N CYS A 21 5.19 -2.63 4.92
CA CYS A 21 4.87 -4.02 4.59
C CYS A 21 6.17 -4.81 4.34
N PRO A 22 6.14 -6.14 4.46
CA PRO A 22 7.29 -6.97 4.09
C PRO A 22 7.57 -6.85 2.59
N PHE A 23 8.86 -6.94 2.24
CA PHE A 23 9.28 -6.99 0.85
C PHE A 23 8.73 -8.26 0.17
N HIS A 24 8.10 -8.06 -0.97
CA HIS A 24 7.68 -9.11 -1.89
C HIS A 24 7.54 -8.50 -3.28
N VAL A 25 7.92 -9.25 -4.33
CA VAL A 25 7.88 -8.75 -5.72
C VAL A 25 6.49 -8.25 -6.10
N LEU A 26 5.44 -9.02 -5.78
CA LEU A 26 4.06 -8.60 -6.01
C LEU A 26 3.67 -7.31 -5.27
N ASN A 27 4.18 -7.09 -4.05
CA ASN A 27 3.89 -5.86 -3.31
C ASN A 27 4.51 -4.65 -4.03
N VAL A 28 5.73 -4.80 -4.56
CA VAL A 28 6.39 -3.76 -5.36
C VAL A 28 5.57 -3.44 -6.61
N GLN A 29 5.17 -4.46 -7.37
CA GLN A 29 4.38 -4.28 -8.61
C GLN A 29 3.04 -3.58 -8.33
N ILE A 30 2.36 -3.94 -7.25
CA ILE A 30 1.12 -3.27 -6.83
C ILE A 30 1.41 -1.81 -6.45
N LEU A 31 2.47 -1.54 -5.69
CA LEU A 31 2.82 -0.18 -5.26
C LEU A 31 3.26 0.71 -6.44
N GLU A 32 3.96 0.16 -7.44
CA GLU A 32 4.26 0.85 -8.69
C GLU A 32 2.99 1.29 -9.42
N LEU A 33 2.00 0.38 -9.53
CA LEU A 33 0.71 0.70 -10.11
C LEU A 33 -0.02 1.79 -9.30
N LEU A 34 -0.10 1.64 -7.98
CA LEU A 34 -0.74 2.63 -7.10
C LEU A 34 -0.07 4.00 -7.16
N GLN A 35 1.26 4.05 -7.32
CA GLN A 35 2.00 5.30 -7.46
C GLN A 35 1.74 5.93 -8.83
N LYS A 36 1.73 5.14 -9.91
CA LYS A 36 1.43 5.59 -11.26
C LYS A 36 0.02 6.19 -11.36
N GLU A 37 -0.96 5.57 -10.72
CA GLU A 37 -2.34 6.07 -10.63
C GLU A 37 -2.51 7.22 -9.61
N GLY A 38 -1.43 7.63 -8.92
CA GLY A 38 -1.43 8.75 -8.00
C GLY A 38 -2.22 8.51 -6.70
N LEU A 39 -2.42 7.24 -6.32
CA LEU A 39 -3.14 6.82 -5.11
C LEU A 39 -2.25 6.83 -3.86
N ILE A 40 -0.94 6.66 -4.03
CA ILE A 40 0.08 6.87 -2.98
C ILE A 40 1.04 7.97 -3.42
N ARG A 41 1.79 8.56 -2.46
CA ARG A 41 2.85 9.53 -2.81
C ARG A 41 4.13 8.86 -3.28
N GLY A 42 4.41 7.68 -2.77
CA GLY A 42 5.57 6.88 -3.17
C GLY A 42 5.87 5.78 -2.15
N PHE A 43 6.90 5.00 -2.43
CA PHE A 43 7.39 3.96 -1.52
C PHE A 43 8.91 3.80 -1.68
N SER A 44 9.55 3.17 -0.70
CA SER A 44 10.97 2.86 -0.73
C SER A 44 11.24 1.48 -0.14
N ILE A 45 12.15 0.73 -0.74
CA ILE A 45 12.56 -0.59 -0.27
C ILE A 45 13.71 -0.43 0.70
N LYS A 46 13.57 -0.96 1.92
CA LYS A 46 14.58 -0.96 2.98
C LYS A 46 14.84 -2.37 3.45
N GLY A 47 15.78 -3.05 2.79
CA GLY A 47 16.10 -4.44 3.05
C GLY A 47 14.88 -5.34 2.86
N THR A 48 14.41 -5.95 3.95
CA THR A 48 13.26 -6.89 3.94
C THR A 48 11.91 -6.20 4.12
N LYS A 49 11.86 -4.86 4.14
CA LYS A 49 10.63 -4.08 4.32
C LYS A 49 10.48 -3.04 3.23
N ILE A 50 9.24 -2.60 3.04
CA ILE A 50 8.88 -1.49 2.17
C ILE A 50 8.21 -0.43 3.04
N ASP A 51 8.74 0.79 3.01
CA ASP A 51 8.12 1.97 3.60
C ASP A 51 7.26 2.65 2.54
N ILE A 52 5.99 2.91 2.84
CA ILE A 52 4.99 3.46 1.93
C ILE A 52 4.55 4.81 2.46
N LEU A 53 4.53 5.83 1.60
CA LEU A 53 4.00 7.16 1.91
C LEU A 53 2.59 7.29 1.31
N LEU A 54 1.59 7.32 2.19
CA LEU A 54 0.19 7.42 1.82
C LEU A 54 -0.16 8.85 1.39
N LYS A 55 -1.22 8.97 0.60
CA LYS A 55 -1.71 10.25 0.10
C LYS A 55 -3.03 10.59 0.80
N HIS A 56 -3.07 11.78 1.38
CA HIS A 56 -4.28 12.39 1.92
C HIS A 56 -4.62 13.64 1.11
N TYR A 57 -5.90 13.88 0.92
CA TYR A 57 -6.45 15.07 0.27
C TYR A 57 -7.53 15.67 1.18
N LYS A 58 -7.38 16.96 1.53
CA LYS A 58 -8.27 17.67 2.46
C LYS A 58 -8.50 16.91 3.78
N GLY A 59 -7.43 16.34 4.34
CA GLY A 59 -7.48 15.58 5.60
C GLY A 59 -8.04 14.15 5.48
N ALA A 60 -8.54 13.74 4.32
CA ALA A 60 -9.05 12.39 4.11
C ALA A 60 -8.06 11.52 3.32
N PRO A 61 -7.95 10.21 3.60
CA PRO A 61 -7.12 9.31 2.80
C PRO A 61 -7.68 9.15 1.39
N VAL A 62 -6.79 9.17 0.38
CA VAL A 62 -7.17 8.97 -1.02
C VAL A 62 -7.65 7.55 -1.27
N ILE A 63 -6.98 6.56 -0.66
CA ILE A 63 -7.43 5.17 -0.67
C ILE A 63 -8.43 4.98 0.46
N ARG A 64 -9.70 4.73 0.11
CA ARG A 64 -10.80 4.54 1.07
C ARG A 64 -11.13 3.06 1.31
N ASN A 65 -11.00 2.25 0.27
CA ASN A 65 -11.29 0.83 0.32
C ASN A 65 -10.43 0.12 -0.73
N ILE A 66 -9.82 -0.99 -0.36
CA ILE A 66 -9.06 -1.84 -1.27
C ILE A 66 -9.38 -3.28 -0.87
N ARG A 67 -9.71 -4.12 -1.86
CA ARG A 67 -10.20 -5.49 -1.62
C ARG A 67 -9.49 -6.45 -2.53
N VAL A 68 -9.13 -7.60 -1.98
CA VAL A 68 -8.66 -8.75 -2.77
C VAL A 68 -9.89 -9.49 -3.29
N VAL A 69 -10.01 -9.56 -4.61
CA VAL A 69 -11.14 -10.21 -5.31
C VAL A 69 -10.86 -11.70 -5.55
N SER A 70 -9.65 -12.05 -5.98
CA SER A 70 -9.25 -13.44 -6.18
C SER A 70 -8.79 -14.06 -4.87
N ARG A 71 -9.54 -15.05 -4.38
CA ARG A 71 -9.14 -15.91 -3.25
C ARG A 71 -9.20 -17.35 -3.76
N THR A 72 -8.04 -17.86 -4.12
CA THR A 72 -7.80 -19.28 -4.40
C THR A 72 -7.17 -19.93 -3.19
#